data_AF-A0A7W8CP14-F1
#
_entry.id   AF-A0A7W8CP14-F1
#
_cell.length_a   1.000
_cell.length_b   1.000
_cell.length_c   1.000
_cell.angle_alpha   90.00
_cell.angle_beta   90.00
_cell.angle_gamma   90.00
#
_symmetry.space_group_name_H-M   'P 1'
#
loop_
_entity.id
_entity.type
_entity.pdbx_description
1 polymer ?
#
loop_
_entity_poly.entity_id
_entity_poly.type
_entity_poly.pdbx_seq_one_letter_code
_entity_poly.pdbx_strand_id
1 'polypeptide(L)'
;MDAATLRELQKPLKQQYRDDPASARTPIEAEASFETKPVTASVQTWAAPIRAGLHPATGGDGSDACSADMLLQALLGCAGVTMRSVATAMGIDIASAELRATGIFDARGTLGVSRDVPVGVQEVSVVAELQTDADDATLAKLAELTERYCVVGQSLAQVPSITVRRRTAP
;
A
#
# COMPACT_ATOMS: atom_id res chain seq x y z
N MET A 1 6.12 -21.02 -3.57
CA MET A 1 6.78 -21.31 -2.29
C MET A 1 5.75 -21.94 -1.38
N ASP A 2 6.09 -23.02 -0.67
CA ASP A 2 5.19 -23.69 0.27
C ASP A 2 5.43 -23.22 1.72
N ALA A 3 4.59 -23.71 2.64
CA ALA A 3 4.64 -23.34 4.06
C ALA A 3 5.99 -23.68 4.71
N ALA A 4 6.58 -24.82 4.37
CA ALA A 4 7.84 -25.28 4.93
C ALA A 4 9.00 -24.36 4.52
N THR A 5 9.11 -24.08 3.22
CA THR A 5 10.13 -23.17 2.68
C THR A 5 10.01 -21.77 3.27
N LEU A 6 8.78 -21.23 3.37
CA LEU A 6 8.54 -19.92 3.97
C LEU A 6 8.97 -19.87 5.44
N ARG A 7 8.65 -20.92 6.21
CA ARG A 7 9.04 -21.03 7.62
C ARG A 7 10.55 -21.07 7.78
N GLU A 8 11.27 -21.83 6.95
CA GLU A 8 12.73 -21.90 7.01
C GLU A 8 13.39 -20.56 6.67
N LEU A 9 12.90 -19.83 5.67
CA LEU A 9 13.41 -18.49 5.36
C LEU A 9 13.17 -17.48 6.49
N GLN A 10 12.01 -17.55 7.16
CA GLN A 10 11.64 -16.59 8.19
C GLN A 10 12.22 -16.93 9.57
N LYS A 11 12.54 -18.19 9.86
CA LYS A 11 13.06 -18.64 11.16
C LYS A 11 14.31 -17.85 11.62
N PRO A 12 15.38 -17.69 10.82
CA PRO A 12 16.54 -16.93 11.24
C PRO A 12 16.23 -15.44 11.43
N LEU A 13 15.40 -14.84 10.58
CA LEU A 13 14.95 -13.45 10.73
C LEU A 13 14.17 -13.24 12.03
N LYS A 14 13.21 -14.14 12.32
CA LYS A 14 12.44 -14.10 13.56
C LYS A 14 13.32 -14.27 14.80
N GLN A 15 14.35 -15.10 14.72
CA GLN A 15 15.30 -15.26 15.82
C GLN A 15 16.13 -13.98 16.00
N GLN A 16 16.71 -13.46 14.92
CA GLN A 16 17.44 -12.20 14.93
C GLN A 16 16.61 -11.06 15.52
N TYR A 17 15.35 -10.91 15.12
CA TYR A 17 14.47 -9.85 15.64
C TYR A 17 14.05 -10.05 17.10
N ARG A 18 14.13 -11.26 17.65
CA ARG A 18 13.93 -11.50 19.09
C ARG A 18 15.19 -11.14 19.89
N ASP A 19 16.36 -11.49 19.35
CA ASP A 19 17.65 -11.27 20.01
C ASP A 19 18.08 -9.80 19.92
N ASP A 20 17.81 -9.15 18.78
CA ASP A 20 18.01 -7.73 18.52
C ASP A 20 16.75 -7.11 17.85
N PRO A 21 15.77 -6.65 18.65
CA PRO A 21 14.57 -6.01 18.11
C PRO A 21 14.85 -4.74 17.28
N ALA A 22 15.97 -4.04 17.52
CA ALA A 22 16.30 -2.83 16.77
C ALA A 22 16.63 -3.16 15.30
N SER A 23 17.19 -4.34 15.03
CA SER A 23 17.47 -4.79 13.67
C SER A 23 16.21 -5.06 12.84
N ALA A 24 15.03 -5.15 13.46
CA ALA A 24 13.75 -5.27 12.77
C ALA A 24 13.21 -3.92 12.25
N ARG A 25 13.87 -2.80 12.58
CA ARG A 25 13.50 -1.47 12.09
C ARG A 25 14.03 -1.27 10.67
N THR A 26 13.25 -1.70 9.70
CA THR A 26 13.60 -1.63 8.27
C THR A 26 13.33 -0.23 7.70
N PRO A 27 14.35 0.48 7.16
CA PRO A 27 14.13 1.76 6.49
C PRO A 27 13.40 1.56 5.16
N ILE A 28 12.55 2.52 4.81
CA ILE A 28 11.88 2.62 3.50
C ILE A 28 12.03 4.05 2.99
N GLU A 29 12.21 4.19 1.68
CA GLU A 29 12.41 5.49 1.04
C GLU A 29 11.83 5.51 -0.38
N ALA A 30 11.57 6.72 -0.87
CA ALA A 30 11.17 6.99 -2.24
C ALA A 30 11.68 8.38 -2.64
N GLU A 31 12.05 8.53 -3.90
CA GLU A 31 12.54 9.80 -4.45
C GLU A 31 11.68 10.25 -5.63
N ALA A 32 11.49 11.57 -5.71
CA ALA A 32 10.82 12.19 -6.84
C ALA A 32 11.42 13.55 -7.16
N SER A 33 11.32 13.95 -8.41
CA SER A 33 11.70 15.28 -8.89
C SER A 33 10.62 15.84 -9.82
N PHE A 34 10.57 17.15 -9.95
CA PHE A 34 9.73 17.82 -10.93
C PHE A 34 10.50 18.94 -11.63
N GLU A 35 10.10 19.25 -12.86
CA GLU A 35 10.63 20.35 -13.63
C GLU A 35 9.65 21.53 -13.65
N THR A 36 10.02 22.62 -14.33
CA THR A 36 9.24 23.86 -14.35
C THR A 36 7.84 23.67 -14.94
N LYS A 37 7.67 22.79 -15.93
CA LYS A 37 6.39 22.46 -16.58
C LYS A 37 6.41 21.02 -17.11
N PRO A 38 5.26 20.32 -17.20
CA PRO A 38 3.94 20.65 -16.63
C PRO A 38 3.86 20.40 -15.10
N VAL A 39 2.67 20.54 -14.49
CA VAL A 39 2.44 20.23 -13.05
C VAL A 39 2.45 18.72 -12.85
N THR A 40 3.65 18.15 -12.76
CA THR A 40 3.88 16.71 -12.59
C THR A 40 5.04 16.44 -11.64
N ALA A 41 5.11 15.23 -11.11
CA ALA A 41 6.26 14.72 -10.38
C ALA A 41 6.68 13.36 -10.96
N SER A 42 7.97 13.17 -11.20
CA SER A 42 8.54 11.90 -11.65
C SER A 42 9.03 11.12 -10.44
N VAL A 43 8.31 10.05 -10.08
CA VAL A 43 8.61 9.17 -8.94
C VAL A 43 9.48 8.01 -9.41
N GLN A 44 10.65 7.83 -8.80
CA GLN A 44 11.49 6.67 -9.08
C GLN A 44 10.85 5.41 -8.49
N THR A 45 10.69 4.38 -9.32
CA THR A 45 10.22 3.05 -8.88
C THR A 45 11.18 1.97 -9.33
N TRP A 46 11.01 0.75 -8.81
CA TRP A 46 11.88 -0.38 -9.12
C TRP A 46 11.88 -0.77 -10.60
N ALA A 47 10.79 -0.53 -11.33
CA ALA A 47 10.65 -0.92 -12.73
C ALA A 47 11.04 0.23 -13.67
N ALA A 48 10.47 1.41 -13.45
CA ALA A 48 10.73 2.63 -14.22
C ALA A 48 10.18 3.85 -13.48
N PRO A 49 10.64 5.07 -13.80
CA PRO A 49 10.01 6.28 -13.28
C PRO A 49 8.53 6.36 -13.69
N ILE A 50 7.66 6.70 -12.73
CA ILE A 50 6.24 6.96 -12.98
C ILE A 50 6.01 8.47 -12.91
N ARG A 51 5.39 9.04 -13.94
CA ARG A 51 4.97 10.44 -13.95
C ARG A 51 3.59 10.55 -13.30
N ALA A 52 3.55 11.20 -12.14
CA ALA A 52 2.33 11.54 -11.44
C ALA A 52 1.88 12.96 -11.77
N GLY A 53 0.58 13.16 -11.90
CA GLY A 53 -0.04 14.44 -12.24
C GLY A 53 -1.35 14.66 -11.50
N LEU A 54 -2.05 15.75 -11.86
CA LEU A 54 -3.35 16.07 -11.28
C LEU A 54 -4.39 15.04 -11.72
N HIS A 55 -5.29 14.68 -10.82
CA HIS A 55 -6.49 13.92 -11.18
C HIS A 55 -7.42 14.79 -12.06
N PRO A 56 -8.25 14.23 -12.96
CA PRO A 56 -9.23 15.01 -13.72
C PRO A 56 -10.15 15.89 -12.86
N ALA A 57 -10.59 15.38 -11.70
CA ALA A 57 -11.37 16.15 -10.72
C ALA A 57 -10.64 17.37 -10.13
N THR A 58 -9.33 17.48 -10.36
CA THR A 58 -8.46 18.59 -9.91
C THR A 58 -7.79 19.33 -11.08
N GLY A 59 -8.25 19.10 -12.31
CA GLY A 59 -7.77 19.80 -13.51
C GLY A 59 -6.68 19.08 -14.32
N GLY A 60 -6.43 17.80 -14.07
CA GLY A 60 -5.62 16.98 -14.96
C GLY A 60 -6.38 16.52 -16.21
N ASP A 61 -5.66 16.06 -17.22
CA ASP A 61 -6.24 15.51 -18.46
C ASP A 61 -6.38 13.98 -18.45
N GLY A 62 -5.92 13.33 -17.37
CA GLY A 62 -5.94 11.87 -17.21
C GLY A 62 -4.79 11.14 -17.90
N SER A 63 -3.80 11.85 -18.46
CA SER A 63 -2.63 11.24 -19.11
C SER A 63 -1.54 10.80 -18.12
N ASP A 64 -1.52 11.36 -16.92
CA ASP A 64 -0.56 11.07 -15.87
C ASP A 64 -1.17 10.24 -14.73
N ALA A 65 -0.34 9.52 -14.00
CA ALA A 65 -0.80 8.73 -12.86
C ALA A 65 -1.33 9.64 -11.74
N CYS A 66 -2.49 9.30 -11.17
CA CYS A 66 -2.98 9.98 -9.98
C CYS A 66 -2.32 9.39 -8.73
N SER A 67 -1.76 10.23 -7.85
CA SER A 67 -1.15 9.76 -6.60
C SER A 67 -2.13 9.06 -5.64
N ALA A 68 -3.44 9.38 -5.72
CA ALA A 68 -4.47 8.66 -4.96
C ALA A 68 -4.66 7.22 -5.49
N ASP A 69 -4.64 7.03 -6.81
CA ASP A 69 -4.67 5.69 -7.40
C ASP A 69 -3.40 4.91 -7.08
N MET A 70 -2.24 5.58 -7.14
CA MET A 70 -0.95 4.99 -6.74
C MET A 70 -0.96 4.52 -5.28
N LEU A 71 -1.63 5.25 -4.38
CA LEU A 71 -1.82 4.82 -3.00
C LEU A 71 -2.64 3.53 -2.91
N LEU A 72 -3.73 3.41 -3.68
CA LEU A 72 -4.52 2.17 -3.74
C LEU A 72 -3.76 1.02 -4.41
N GLN A 73 -2.91 1.29 -5.39
CA GLN A 73 -2.02 0.30 -6.00
C GLN A 73 -0.99 -0.21 -5.00
N ALA A 74 -0.39 0.68 -4.19
CA ALA A 74 0.51 0.29 -3.11
C ALA A 74 -0.21 -0.56 -2.05
N LEU A 75 -1.45 -0.20 -1.72
CA LEU A 75 -2.31 -1.00 -0.84
C LEU A 75 -2.55 -2.39 -1.41
N LEU A 76 -2.92 -2.52 -2.68
CA LEU A 76 -3.11 -3.82 -3.34
C LEU A 76 -1.83 -4.66 -3.37
N GLY A 77 -0.69 -4.05 -3.66
CA GLY A 77 0.60 -4.72 -3.64
C GLY A 77 0.90 -5.30 -2.25
N CYS A 78 0.73 -4.50 -1.20
CA CYS A 78 0.97 -4.95 0.16
C CYS A 78 -0.05 -6.01 0.62
N ALA A 79 -1.34 -5.78 0.38
CA ALA A 79 -2.41 -6.69 0.79
C ALA A 79 -2.31 -8.03 0.07
N GLY A 80 -2.03 -8.04 -1.24
CA GLY A 80 -1.88 -9.25 -2.04
C GLY A 80 -0.70 -10.12 -1.58
N VAL A 81 0.48 -9.52 -1.36
CA VAL A 81 1.65 -10.24 -0.83
C VAL A 81 1.38 -10.75 0.59
N THR A 82 0.74 -9.95 1.43
CA THR A 82 0.39 -10.33 2.80
C THR A 82 -0.57 -11.51 2.81
N MET A 83 -1.67 -11.43 2.05
CA MET A 83 -2.67 -12.48 1.93
C MET A 83 -2.04 -13.78 1.43
N ARG A 84 -1.22 -13.72 0.37
CA ARG A 84 -0.54 -14.90 -0.15
C ARG A 84 0.41 -15.52 0.88
N SER A 85 1.15 -14.69 1.63
CA SER A 85 2.07 -15.13 2.69
C SER A 85 1.33 -15.79 3.86
N VAL A 86 0.23 -15.19 4.31
CA VAL A 86 -0.62 -15.72 5.39
C VAL A 86 -1.28 -17.03 4.97
N ALA A 87 -1.88 -17.09 3.78
CA ALA A 87 -2.46 -18.30 3.22
C ALA A 87 -1.44 -19.45 3.17
N THR A 88 -0.23 -19.15 2.66
CA THR A 88 0.89 -20.10 2.65
C THR A 88 1.22 -20.61 4.05
N ALA A 89 1.31 -19.72 5.04
CA ALA A 89 1.63 -20.10 6.42
C ALA A 89 0.54 -20.95 7.10
N MET A 90 -0.73 -20.70 6.75
CA MET A 90 -1.91 -21.44 7.20
C MET A 90 -2.10 -22.77 6.47
N GLY A 91 -1.40 -23.00 5.36
CA GLY A 91 -1.60 -24.19 4.51
C GLY A 91 -2.86 -24.11 3.65
N ILE A 92 -3.30 -22.90 3.29
CA ILE A 92 -4.43 -22.68 2.39
C ILE A 92 -3.90 -22.67 0.95
N ASP A 93 -4.40 -23.60 0.14
CA ASP A 93 -4.09 -23.65 -1.28
C ASP A 93 -4.97 -22.67 -2.07
N ILE A 94 -4.34 -21.64 -2.64
CA ILE A 94 -4.98 -20.64 -3.50
C ILE A 94 -4.43 -20.80 -4.91
N ALA A 95 -5.27 -21.29 -5.83
CA ALA A 95 -4.91 -21.49 -7.23
C ALA A 95 -4.71 -20.15 -7.95
N SER A 96 -5.64 -19.21 -7.76
CA SER A 96 -5.56 -17.84 -8.25
C SER A 96 -6.30 -16.87 -7.33
N ALA A 97 -5.96 -15.58 -7.45
CA ALA A 97 -6.60 -14.50 -6.71
C ALA A 97 -6.66 -13.24 -7.58
N GLU A 98 -7.81 -12.57 -7.58
CA GLU A 98 -7.98 -11.23 -8.13
C GLU A 98 -8.33 -10.27 -6.99
N LEU A 99 -7.63 -9.14 -6.92
CA LEU A 99 -7.85 -8.14 -5.88
C LEU A 99 -8.19 -6.79 -6.50
N ARG A 100 -9.20 -6.12 -5.93
CA ARG A 100 -9.63 -4.79 -6.33
C ARG A 100 -9.71 -3.88 -5.11
N ALA A 101 -9.02 -2.75 -5.19
CA ALA A 101 -9.14 -1.69 -4.19
C ALA A 101 -9.99 -0.55 -4.75
N THR A 102 -10.85 0.01 -3.90
CA THR A 102 -11.63 1.21 -4.19
C THR A 102 -11.47 2.22 -3.07
N GLY A 103 -11.59 3.49 -3.39
CA GLY A 103 -11.66 4.58 -2.43
C GLY A 103 -12.14 5.84 -3.15
N ILE A 104 -12.46 6.87 -2.39
CA ILE A 104 -12.90 8.17 -2.91
C ILE A 104 -12.08 9.29 -2.28
N PHE A 105 -11.98 10.43 -2.95
CA PHE A 105 -11.55 11.68 -2.33
C PHE A 105 -12.50 12.79 -2.74
N ASP A 106 -12.68 13.76 -1.87
CA ASP A 106 -13.48 14.94 -2.17
C ASP A 106 -12.59 16.09 -2.65
N ALA A 107 -12.71 16.43 -3.93
CA ALA A 107 -11.89 17.46 -4.56
C ALA A 107 -12.09 18.85 -3.93
N ARG A 108 -13.20 19.11 -3.21
CA ARG A 108 -13.42 20.40 -2.54
C ARG A 108 -12.36 20.69 -1.48
N GLY A 109 -11.86 19.66 -0.79
CA GLY A 109 -10.80 19.81 0.20
C GLY A 109 -9.46 20.19 -0.45
N THR A 110 -9.01 19.39 -1.43
CA THR A 110 -7.71 19.60 -2.09
C THR A 110 -7.66 20.89 -2.91
N LEU A 111 -8.78 21.30 -3.51
CA LEU A 111 -8.90 22.57 -4.24
C LEU A 111 -9.16 23.78 -3.33
N GLY A 112 -9.25 23.58 -2.02
CA GLY A 112 -9.47 24.68 -1.06
C GLY A 112 -10.85 25.34 -1.14
N VAL A 113 -11.85 24.66 -1.72
CA VAL A 113 -13.24 25.14 -1.83
C VAL A 113 -13.95 25.08 -0.48
N SER A 114 -13.65 24.08 0.34
CA SER A 114 -14.18 23.96 1.70
C SER A 114 -13.10 23.49 2.67
N ARG A 115 -12.99 24.16 3.82
CA ARG A 115 -12.08 23.77 4.91
C ARG A 115 -12.63 22.64 5.77
N ASP A 116 -13.93 22.41 5.72
CA ASP A 116 -14.61 21.37 6.50
C ASP A 116 -14.53 19.99 5.83
N VAL A 117 -14.09 19.95 4.57
CA VAL A 117 -13.91 18.71 3.81
C VAL A 117 -12.51 18.14 4.07
N PRO A 118 -12.39 16.93 4.63
CA PRO A 118 -11.10 16.28 4.83
C PRO A 118 -10.35 16.05 3.52
N VAL A 119 -9.05 16.38 3.50
CA VAL A 119 -8.17 16.02 2.40
C VAL A 119 -7.63 14.61 2.65
N GLY A 120 -7.83 13.71 1.69
CA GLY A 120 -7.33 12.34 1.74
C GLY A 120 -8.24 11.36 1.01
N VAL A 121 -7.75 10.14 0.80
CA VAL A 121 -8.56 9.03 0.33
C VAL A 121 -9.40 8.50 1.49
N GLN A 122 -10.67 8.25 1.24
CA GLN A 122 -11.71 7.84 2.17
C GLN A 122 -12.43 6.60 1.64
N GLU A 123 -13.20 5.94 2.51
CA GLU A 123 -14.02 4.77 2.17
C GLU A 123 -13.23 3.68 1.43
N VAL A 124 -12.00 3.42 1.91
CA VAL A 124 -11.10 2.45 1.30
C VAL A 124 -11.62 1.03 1.55
N SER A 125 -11.73 0.24 0.49
CA SER A 125 -12.14 -1.16 0.53
C SER A 125 -11.22 -1.99 -0.38
N VAL A 126 -10.95 -3.23 0.03
CA VAL A 126 -10.29 -4.24 -0.80
C VAL A 126 -11.21 -5.44 -0.89
N VAL A 127 -11.51 -5.86 -2.12
CA VAL A 127 -12.24 -7.09 -2.42
C VAL A 127 -11.25 -8.07 -3.02
N ALA A 128 -11.26 -9.32 -2.54
CA ALA A 128 -10.44 -10.40 -3.06
C ALA A 128 -11.34 -11.56 -3.51
N GLU A 129 -11.20 -11.95 -4.77
CA GLU A 129 -11.84 -13.14 -5.34
C GLU A 129 -10.81 -14.26 -5.39
N LEU A 130 -11.05 -15.37 -4.68
CA LEU A 130 -10.09 -16.46 -4.52
C LEU A 130 -10.62 -17.76 -5.14
N GLN A 131 -9.75 -18.46 -5.86
CA GLN A 131 -10.01 -19.84 -6.30
C GLN A 131 -9.34 -20.80 -5.31
N THR A 132 -10.13 -21.40 -4.43
CA THR A 132 -9.69 -22.28 -3.33
C THR A 132 -10.86 -23.12 -2.79
N ASP A 133 -10.53 -24.25 -2.15
CA ASP A 133 -11.49 -25.14 -1.49
C ASP A 133 -11.65 -24.83 0.03
N ALA A 134 -11.02 -23.74 0.51
CA ALA A 134 -11.13 -23.33 1.91
C ALA A 134 -12.56 -22.88 2.27
N ASP A 135 -13.00 -23.20 3.48
CA ASP A 135 -14.32 -22.80 3.97
C ASP A 135 -14.38 -21.31 4.40
N ASP A 136 -15.59 -20.79 4.53
CA ASP A 136 -15.84 -19.38 4.88
C ASP A 136 -15.16 -18.97 6.19
N ALA A 137 -15.10 -19.86 7.18
CA ALA A 137 -14.45 -19.58 8.45
C ALA A 137 -12.93 -19.38 8.28
N THR A 138 -12.30 -20.23 7.46
CA THR A 138 -10.89 -20.14 7.10
C THR A 138 -10.60 -18.88 6.29
N LEU A 139 -11.47 -18.54 5.33
CA LEU A 139 -11.35 -17.34 4.52
C LEU A 139 -11.54 -16.05 5.35
N ALA A 140 -12.48 -16.05 6.28
CA ALA A 140 -12.65 -14.94 7.23
C ALA A 140 -11.39 -14.75 8.08
N LYS A 141 -10.76 -15.85 8.52
CA LYS A 141 -9.50 -15.77 9.27
C LYS A 141 -8.34 -15.27 8.41
N LEU A 142 -8.26 -15.69 7.14
CA LEU A 142 -7.29 -15.19 6.18
C LEU A 142 -7.43 -13.68 5.98
N ALA A 143 -8.66 -13.17 5.83
CA ALA A 143 -8.94 -11.75 5.71
C ALA A 143 -8.49 -10.97 6.96
N GLU A 144 -8.90 -11.40 8.16
CA GLU A 144 -8.52 -10.78 9.45
C GLU A 144 -6.99 -10.68 9.60
N LEU A 145 -6.28 -11.77 9.29
CA LEU A 145 -4.81 -11.79 9.39
C LEU A 145 -4.14 -10.94 8.29
N THR A 146 -4.74 -10.86 7.10
CA THR A 146 -4.28 -9.98 6.02
C THR A 146 -4.39 -8.52 6.44
N GLU A 147 -5.53 -8.10 6.98
CA GLU A 147 -5.74 -6.75 7.51
C GLU A 147 -4.73 -6.42 8.60
N ARG A 148 -4.54 -7.36 9.54
CA ARG A 148 -3.63 -7.19 10.68
C ARG A 148 -2.16 -7.01 10.28
N TYR A 149 -1.70 -7.76 9.27
CA TYR A 149 -0.27 -7.79 8.89
C TYR A 149 0.08 -6.93 7.67
N CYS A 150 -0.91 -6.36 6.98
CA CYS A 150 -0.68 -5.47 5.84
C CYS A 150 -0.15 -4.12 6.33
N VAL A 151 1.15 -3.86 6.15
CA VAL A 151 1.83 -2.63 6.58
C VAL A 151 1.18 -1.38 5.98
N VAL A 152 0.86 -1.39 4.68
CA VAL A 152 0.20 -0.24 4.02
C VAL A 152 -1.23 -0.05 4.53
N GLY A 153 -1.99 -1.14 4.68
CA GLY A 153 -3.35 -1.08 5.24
C GLY A 153 -3.38 -0.51 6.66
N GLN A 154 -2.48 -0.96 7.53
CA GLN A 154 -2.33 -0.43 8.89
C GLN A 154 -1.86 1.04 8.90
N SER A 155 -1.07 1.45 7.91
CA SER A 155 -0.64 2.85 7.76
C SER A 155 -1.78 3.78 7.35
N LEU A 156 -2.81 3.26 6.67
CA LEU A 156 -4.02 4.02 6.31
C LEU A 156 -5.05 4.03 7.45
N ALA A 157 -5.04 3.00 8.31
CA ALA A 157 -5.93 2.89 9.46
C ALA A 157 -5.56 3.84 10.62
N GLN A 158 -4.36 4.43 10.58
CA GLN A 158 -3.86 5.39 11.55
C GLN A 158 -3.49 6.69 10.87
N VAL A 159 -3.62 7.83 11.56
CA VAL A 159 -3.19 9.13 11.00
C VAL A 159 -1.68 9.29 11.20
N PRO A 160 -0.86 9.27 10.12
CA PRO A 160 0.57 9.47 10.27
C PRO A 160 0.91 10.94 10.49
N SER A 161 2.00 11.19 11.22
CA SER A 161 2.62 12.52 11.24
C SER A 161 3.45 12.73 9.97
N ILE A 162 2.97 13.56 9.05
CA ILE A 162 3.69 13.93 7.83
C ILE A 162 4.35 15.30 8.04
N THR A 163 5.65 15.40 7.77
CA THR A 163 6.39 16.66 7.89
C THR A 163 7.10 16.99 6.59
N VAL A 164 6.81 18.17 6.04
CA VAL A 164 7.53 18.73 4.89
C VAL A 164 8.58 19.69 5.41
N ARG A 165 9.84 19.50 5.00
CA ARG A 165 10.97 20.35 5.41
C ARG A 165 11.77 20.77 4.20
N ARG A 166 12.25 22.02 4.21
CA ARG A 166 13.25 22.51 3.25
C ARG A 166 14.63 21.98 3.68
N ARG A 167 15.36 21.37 2.75
CA ARG A 167 16.80 21.13 2.91
C ARG A 167 17.51 22.48 2.85
N THR A 168 18.11 22.92 3.96
CA THR A 168 19.07 24.03 3.95
C THR A 168 20.35 23.56 3.27
N ALA A 169 20.95 24.40 2.43
CA ALA A 169 22.29 24.11 1.92
C ALA A 169 23.26 23.95 3.11
N PRO A 170 24.27 23.06 3.01
CA PRO A 170 25.33 23.00 4.01
C PRO A 170 26.05 24.35 4.16
#